data_AF-A0A6L3XT62-F1
#
_entry.id   AF-A0A6L3XT62-F1
#
_cell.length_a   1.000
_cell.length_b   1.000
_cell.length_c   1.000
_cell.angle_alpha   90.00
_cell.angle_beta   90.00
_cell.angle_gamma   90.00
#
_symmetry.space_group_name_H-M   'P 1'
#
loop_
_entity.id
_entity.type
_entity.pdbx_description
1 polymer ?
#
loop_
_entity_poly.entity_id
_entity_poly.type
_entity_poly.pdbx_seq_one_letter_code
_entity_poly.pdbx_strand_id
1 'polypeptide(L)'
;GLWRGKHPEEATTPGLYLPTVANNFISAMACGALGFHDAGLVFLGAGVFSWLSLEPVILPRLRSAGELPAALRTSLGIQLAPALVACSAWFSVNGGEADTFAKMLFGYGLLQLLFMLRLMPWYLSQPFNASFWSFSFGVSALATTGLHLGQSSPSGFFHALAVPLFIFTNVIIAMLLVRTFILLMQGKLLVRADKALLMQSEEK
;
A
#
# COMPACT_ATOMS: atom_id res chain seq x y z
N GLY A 1 -12.90 7.40 -17.43
CA GLY A 1 -12.31 8.14 -16.30
C GLY A 1 -13.39 8.43 -15.27
N LEU A 2 -13.02 8.48 -13.99
CA LEU A 2 -13.93 8.67 -12.84
C LEU A 2 -14.85 9.88 -12.99
N TRP A 3 -14.40 10.92 -13.69
CA TRP A 3 -15.09 12.20 -13.87
C TRP A 3 -16.28 12.14 -14.84
N ARG A 4 -16.50 10.98 -15.48
CA ARG A 4 -17.67 10.75 -16.34
C ARG A 4 -18.91 10.33 -15.55
N GLY A 5 -18.83 10.25 -14.21
CA GLY A 5 -19.96 9.88 -13.34
C GLY A 5 -20.42 8.43 -13.47
N LYS A 6 -19.64 7.57 -14.14
CA LYS A 6 -19.99 6.16 -14.40
C LYS A 6 -19.29 5.18 -13.45
N HIS A 7 -18.65 5.67 -12.39
CA HIS A 7 -17.94 4.81 -11.45
C HIS A 7 -18.93 4.20 -10.45
N PRO A 8 -19.04 2.86 -10.35
CA PRO A 8 -19.94 2.24 -9.38
C PRO A 8 -19.51 2.55 -7.95
N GLU A 9 -20.47 2.86 -7.08
CA GLU A 9 -20.20 3.18 -5.67
C GLU A 9 -19.45 2.05 -4.96
N GLU A 10 -19.87 0.80 -5.18
CA GLU A 10 -19.26 -0.41 -4.62
C GLU A 10 -17.79 -0.58 -5.00
N ALA A 11 -17.39 -0.07 -6.17
CA ALA A 11 -16.03 -0.12 -6.70
C ALA A 11 -15.12 0.97 -6.09
N THR A 12 -15.66 1.86 -5.25
CA THR A 12 -14.89 2.85 -4.48
C THR A 12 -14.15 2.16 -3.35
N THR A 13 -12.98 1.59 -3.67
CA THR A 13 -12.14 0.84 -2.73
C THR A 13 -10.75 1.47 -2.63
N PRO A 14 -9.93 1.09 -1.64
CA PRO A 14 -8.52 1.50 -1.56
C PRO A 14 -7.70 1.22 -2.83
N GLY A 15 -8.16 0.34 -3.72
CA GLY A 15 -7.54 0.15 -5.04
C GLY A 15 -7.46 1.43 -5.88
N LEU A 16 -8.32 2.41 -5.64
CA LEU A 16 -8.27 3.72 -6.30
C LEU A 16 -7.01 4.54 -5.95
N TYR A 17 -6.30 4.22 -4.88
CA TYR A 17 -5.02 4.86 -4.57
C TYR A 17 -3.91 4.47 -5.56
N LEU A 18 -3.97 3.30 -6.19
CA LEU A 18 -2.87 2.81 -7.02
C LEU A 18 -2.51 3.75 -8.19
N PRO A 19 -3.46 4.18 -9.06
CA PRO A 19 -3.12 4.98 -10.23
C PRO A 19 -2.74 6.43 -9.93
N THR A 20 -3.36 7.08 -8.94
CA THR A 20 -3.19 8.54 -8.71
C THR A 20 -2.42 8.87 -7.44
N VAL A 21 -2.26 7.94 -6.51
CA VAL A 21 -1.51 8.17 -5.27
C VAL A 21 -0.19 7.43 -5.32
N ALA A 22 -0.23 6.10 -5.39
CA ALA A 22 0.98 5.27 -5.36
C ALA A 22 1.90 5.57 -6.55
N ASN A 23 1.36 5.63 -7.77
CA ASN A 23 2.15 5.94 -8.97
C ASN A 23 2.88 7.29 -8.88
N ASN A 24 2.20 8.31 -8.36
CA ASN A 24 2.78 9.64 -8.19
C ASN A 24 3.87 9.64 -7.11
N PHE A 25 3.66 8.95 -5.98
CA PHE A 25 4.72 8.82 -4.97
C PHE A 25 5.93 8.03 -5.48
N ILE A 26 5.72 6.96 -6.26
CA ILE A 26 6.82 6.22 -6.89
C ILE A 26 7.58 7.10 -7.87
N SER A 27 6.87 7.91 -8.64
CA SER A 27 7.48 8.89 -9.55
C SER A 27 8.28 9.95 -8.78
N ALA A 28 7.76 10.43 -7.64
CA ALA A 28 8.49 11.34 -6.75
C ALA A 28 9.77 10.72 -6.19
N MET A 29 9.71 9.46 -5.72
CA MET A 29 10.88 8.72 -5.26
C MET A 29 11.92 8.53 -6.37
N ALA A 30 11.49 8.19 -7.58
CA ALA A 30 12.38 8.03 -8.73
C ALA A 30 13.05 9.36 -9.13
N CYS A 31 12.29 10.46 -9.15
CA CYS A 31 12.82 11.79 -9.38
C CYS A 31 13.86 12.19 -8.33
N GLY A 32 13.57 11.96 -7.04
CA GLY A 32 14.51 12.20 -5.95
C GLY A 32 15.81 11.40 -6.11
N ALA A 33 15.71 10.11 -6.39
CA ALA A 33 16.86 9.24 -6.62
C ALA A 33 17.74 9.66 -7.82
N LEU A 34 17.13 10.26 -8.84
CA LEU A 34 17.81 10.77 -10.04
C LEU A 34 18.28 12.24 -9.91
N GLY A 35 18.00 12.90 -8.78
CA GLY A 35 18.37 14.30 -8.54
C GLY A 35 17.38 15.34 -9.08
N PHE A 36 16.27 14.93 -9.69
CA PHE A 36 15.21 15.83 -10.20
C PHE A 36 14.23 16.24 -9.08
N HIS A 37 14.73 16.89 -8.03
CA HIS A 37 13.97 17.17 -6.80
C HIS A 37 12.68 17.98 -7.03
N ASP A 38 12.71 19.05 -7.83
CA ASP A 38 11.53 19.87 -8.11
C ASP A 38 10.43 19.10 -8.85
N ALA A 39 10.82 18.28 -9.84
CA ALA A 39 9.89 17.38 -10.50
C ALA A 39 9.31 16.36 -9.51
N GLY A 40 10.16 15.86 -8.60
CA GLY A 40 9.74 14.98 -7.52
C GLY A 40 8.71 15.64 -6.60
N LEU A 41 8.86 16.92 -6.26
CA LEU A 41 7.88 17.68 -5.47
C LEU A 41 6.55 17.87 -6.21
N VAL A 42 6.57 18.07 -7.53
CA VAL A 42 5.34 18.13 -8.35
C VAL A 42 4.59 16.80 -8.27
N PHE A 43 5.28 15.67 -8.43
CA PHE A 43 4.69 14.35 -8.30
C PHE A 43 4.22 14.05 -6.87
N LEU A 44 4.99 14.44 -5.86
CA LEU A 44 4.60 14.30 -4.46
C LEU A 44 3.30 15.06 -4.18
N GLY A 45 3.21 16.32 -4.63
CA GLY A 45 2.01 17.14 -4.50
C GLY A 45 0.80 16.47 -5.18
N ALA A 46 0.97 16.00 -6.43
CA ALA A 46 -0.08 15.27 -7.14
C ALA A 46 -0.57 14.04 -6.36
N GLY A 47 0.35 13.28 -5.75
CA GLY A 47 0.02 12.12 -4.92
C GLY A 47 -0.69 12.49 -3.62
N VAL A 48 -0.20 13.48 -2.87
CA VAL A 48 -0.79 13.93 -1.59
C VAL A 48 -2.19 14.50 -1.80
N PHE A 49 -2.37 15.41 -2.75
CA PHE A 49 -3.70 16.00 -3.00
C PHE A 49 -4.69 14.96 -3.56
N SER A 50 -4.22 14.04 -4.41
CA SER A 50 -5.06 12.92 -4.86
C SER A 50 -5.49 12.04 -3.70
N TRP A 51 -4.58 11.69 -2.79
CA TRP A 51 -4.86 10.88 -1.61
C TRP A 51 -5.91 11.54 -0.72
N LEU A 52 -5.70 12.80 -0.35
CA LEU A 52 -6.62 13.55 0.51
C LEU A 52 -7.98 13.79 -0.17
N SER A 53 -8.05 13.82 -1.50
CA SER A 53 -9.32 13.91 -2.24
C SER A 53 -10.09 12.59 -2.28
N LEU A 54 -9.38 11.45 -2.30
CA LEU A 54 -9.98 10.11 -2.41
C LEU A 54 -10.38 9.53 -1.06
N GLU A 55 -9.63 9.84 -0.01
CA GLU A 55 -9.89 9.26 1.31
C GLU A 55 -11.29 9.58 1.88
N PRO A 56 -11.84 10.81 1.71
CA PRO A 56 -13.21 11.14 2.13
C PRO A 56 -14.31 10.37 1.41
N VAL A 57 -14.05 9.75 0.26
CA VAL A 57 -15.05 8.90 -0.42
C VAL A 57 -14.82 7.41 -0.13
N ILE A 58 -13.56 7.00 0.10
CA ILE A 58 -13.23 5.63 0.43
C ILE A 58 -13.66 5.28 1.86
N LEU A 59 -13.34 6.11 2.86
CA LEU A 59 -13.64 5.77 4.26
C LEU A 59 -15.14 5.63 4.56
N PRO A 60 -16.05 6.51 4.08
CA PRO A 60 -17.48 6.31 4.25
C PRO A 60 -17.99 5.05 3.56
N ARG A 61 -17.52 4.75 2.34
CA ARG A 61 -17.84 3.49 1.66
C ARG A 61 -17.46 2.30 2.53
N LEU A 62 -16.26 2.29 3.12
CA LEU A 62 -15.80 1.19 3.98
C LEU A 62 -16.63 1.04 5.27
N ARG A 63 -17.25 2.11 5.74
CA ARG A 63 -18.10 2.11 6.95
C ARG A 63 -19.56 1.77 6.66
N SER A 64 -20.08 2.11 5.49
CA SER A 64 -21.54 2.22 5.29
C SER A 64 -22.08 1.52 4.03
N ALA A 65 -21.25 1.19 3.04
CA ALA A 65 -21.71 0.59 1.78
C ALA A 65 -21.66 -0.95 1.76
N GLY A 66 -21.72 -1.57 2.95
CA GLY A 66 -21.63 -3.03 3.10
C GLY A 66 -20.21 -3.59 2.99
N GLU A 67 -20.06 -4.84 3.44
CA GLU A 67 -18.78 -5.54 3.41
C GLU A 67 -18.32 -5.81 1.97
N LEU A 68 -17.00 -5.75 1.77
CA LEU A 68 -16.43 -6.27 0.53
C LEU A 68 -16.62 -7.79 0.44
N PRO A 69 -16.78 -8.33 -0.79
CA PRO A 69 -16.71 -9.77 -1.02
C PRO A 69 -15.44 -10.36 -0.38
N ALA A 70 -15.52 -11.54 0.22
CA ALA A 70 -14.42 -12.14 0.98
C ALA A 70 -13.08 -12.14 0.20
N ALA A 71 -13.11 -12.48 -1.09
CA ALA A 71 -11.92 -12.48 -1.95
C ALA A 71 -11.22 -11.10 -2.09
N LEU A 72 -11.94 -10.00 -1.84
CA LEU A 72 -11.45 -8.63 -1.94
C LEU A 72 -11.21 -7.98 -0.57
N ARG A 73 -11.60 -8.60 0.56
CA ARG A 73 -11.39 -7.99 1.88
C ARG A 73 -9.93 -7.68 2.15
N THR A 74 -9.02 -8.56 1.74
CA THR A 74 -7.57 -8.34 1.90
C THR A 74 -7.01 -7.28 0.95
N SER A 75 -7.75 -6.80 -0.05
CA SER A 75 -7.34 -5.62 -0.84
C SER A 75 -7.42 -4.32 -0.02
N LEU A 76 -8.08 -4.34 1.14
CA LEU A 76 -8.06 -3.23 2.09
C LEU A 76 -6.66 -2.99 2.68
N GLY A 77 -5.73 -3.95 2.55
CA GLY A 77 -4.33 -3.77 2.89
C GLY A 77 -3.66 -2.58 2.17
N ILE A 78 -4.18 -2.16 1.02
CA ILE A 78 -3.72 -0.96 0.30
C ILE A 78 -3.92 0.31 1.16
N GLN A 79 -4.91 0.35 2.06
CA GLN A 79 -5.21 1.51 2.91
C GLN A 79 -4.06 1.91 3.84
N LEU A 80 -3.12 0.99 4.15
CA LEU A 80 -1.93 1.28 4.95
C LEU A 80 -0.88 2.10 4.18
N ALA A 81 -0.87 1.96 2.85
CA ALA A 81 0.20 2.48 2.03
C ALA A 81 0.28 4.02 1.93
N PRO A 82 -0.81 4.78 1.73
CA PRO A 82 -0.72 6.18 1.32
C PRO A 82 0.19 7.05 2.20
N ALA A 83 -0.01 7.04 3.51
CA ALA A 83 0.75 7.90 4.42
C ALA A 83 2.23 7.49 4.53
N LEU A 84 2.51 6.19 4.60
CA LEU A 84 3.88 5.67 4.72
C LEU A 84 4.65 5.83 3.42
N VAL A 85 4.01 5.62 2.28
CA VAL A 85 4.63 5.81 0.97
C VAL A 85 4.81 7.30 0.67
N ALA A 86 3.89 8.17 1.08
CA ALA A 86 4.09 9.62 1.05
C ALA A 86 5.31 10.02 1.89
N CYS A 87 5.51 9.40 3.05
CA CYS A 87 6.67 9.64 3.90
C CYS A 87 7.99 9.20 3.21
N SER A 88 8.02 8.03 2.59
CA SER A 88 9.17 7.60 1.76
C SER A 88 9.46 8.55 0.59
N ALA A 89 8.41 9.00 -0.09
CA ALA A 89 8.52 9.95 -1.20
C ALA A 89 9.04 11.31 -0.73
N TRP A 90 8.55 11.79 0.42
CA TRP A 90 9.05 13.01 1.06
C TRP A 90 10.53 12.92 1.39
N PHE A 91 10.98 11.83 2.02
CA PHE A 91 12.40 11.60 2.29
C PHE A 91 13.27 11.63 1.05
N SER A 92 12.74 11.15 -0.08
CA SER A 92 13.48 11.12 -1.34
C SER A 92 13.68 12.50 -1.96
N VAL A 93 12.87 13.50 -1.59
CA VAL A 93 12.91 14.85 -2.20
C VAL A 93 13.25 15.96 -1.22
N ASN A 94 13.21 15.71 0.09
CA ASN A 94 13.54 16.70 1.14
C ASN A 94 14.99 16.59 1.66
N GLY A 95 15.84 15.79 1.02
CA GLY A 95 17.21 15.53 1.49
C GLY A 95 17.31 14.50 2.61
N GLY A 96 16.24 13.75 2.89
CA GLY A 96 16.22 12.69 3.90
C GLY A 96 16.07 13.21 5.33
N GLU A 97 15.62 14.45 5.51
CA GLU A 97 15.46 15.04 6.84
C GLU A 97 14.26 14.44 7.60
N ALA A 98 14.49 14.03 8.85
CA ALA A 98 13.47 13.54 9.78
C ALA A 98 12.67 14.68 10.41
N ASP A 99 12.07 15.51 9.56
CA ASP A 99 11.33 16.70 9.93
C ASP A 99 9.93 16.40 10.52
N THR A 100 9.20 17.46 10.83
CA THR A 100 7.83 17.37 11.38
C THR A 100 6.86 16.71 10.42
N PHE A 101 6.98 16.96 9.11
CA PHE A 101 6.06 16.42 8.12
C PHE A 101 6.22 14.90 7.99
N ALA A 102 7.46 14.41 7.94
CA ALA A 102 7.78 12.99 7.96
C ALA A 102 7.19 12.28 9.20
N LYS A 103 7.35 12.90 10.39
CA LYS A 103 6.83 12.36 11.65
C LYS A 103 5.30 12.31 11.68
N MET A 104 4.61 13.32 11.13
CA MET A 104 3.15 13.33 11.02
C MET A 104 2.64 12.23 10.08
N LEU A 105 3.25 12.09 8.90
CA LEU A 105 2.91 11.04 7.94
C LEU A 105 3.13 9.65 8.54
N PHE A 106 4.27 9.44 9.18
CA PHE A 106 4.57 8.17 9.85
C PHE A 106 3.61 7.88 11.00
N GLY A 107 3.30 8.88 11.83
CA GLY A 107 2.33 8.75 12.92
C GLY A 107 0.93 8.35 12.44
N TYR A 108 0.45 8.94 11.33
CA TYR A 108 -0.80 8.52 10.71
C TYR A 108 -0.70 7.10 10.13
N GLY A 109 0.43 6.73 9.55
CA GLY A 109 0.73 5.35 9.14
C GLY A 109 0.66 4.34 10.28
N LEU A 110 1.19 4.68 11.46
CA LEU A 110 1.06 3.85 12.67
C LEU A 110 -0.40 3.70 13.11
N LEU A 111 -1.21 4.77 13.04
CA LEU A 111 -2.64 4.68 13.34
C LEU A 111 -3.34 3.70 12.38
N GLN A 112 -3.06 3.79 11.08
CA GLN A 112 -3.63 2.88 10.09
C GLN A 112 -3.17 1.43 10.32
N LEU A 113 -1.91 1.22 10.72
CA LEU A 113 -1.41 -0.08 11.14
C LEU A 113 -2.20 -0.64 12.33
N LEU A 114 -2.47 0.18 13.36
CA LEU A 114 -3.25 -0.26 14.52
C LEU A 114 -4.67 -0.68 14.12
N PHE A 115 -5.32 0.06 13.22
CA PHE A 115 -6.62 -0.34 12.66
C PHE A 115 -6.53 -1.67 11.91
N MET A 116 -5.48 -1.87 11.11
CA MET A 116 -5.27 -3.14 10.43
C MET A 116 -5.03 -4.30 11.39
N LEU A 117 -4.17 -4.11 12.38
CA LEU A 117 -3.88 -5.11 13.42
C LEU A 117 -5.16 -5.52 14.15
N ARG A 118 -6.02 -4.55 14.48
CA ARG A 118 -7.34 -4.82 15.09
C ARG A 118 -8.25 -5.65 14.18
N LEU A 119 -8.19 -5.43 12.87
CA LEU A 119 -9.02 -6.14 11.88
C LEU A 119 -8.39 -7.46 11.39
N MET A 120 -7.20 -7.83 11.86
CA MET A 120 -6.51 -9.07 11.41
C MET A 120 -7.36 -10.34 11.55
N PRO A 121 -8.09 -10.60 12.66
CA PRO A 121 -8.93 -11.79 12.74
C PRO A 121 -9.98 -11.85 11.63
N TRP A 122 -10.52 -10.70 11.22
CA TRP A 122 -11.48 -10.60 10.13
C TRP A 122 -10.83 -10.83 8.76
N TYR A 123 -9.64 -10.27 8.51
CA TYR A 123 -8.89 -10.53 7.28
C TYR A 123 -8.46 -12.00 7.14
N LEU A 124 -8.16 -12.67 8.25
CA LEU A 124 -7.69 -14.06 8.29
C LEU A 124 -8.84 -15.08 8.31
N SER A 125 -10.10 -14.64 8.38
CA SER A 125 -11.27 -15.52 8.31
C SER A 125 -11.48 -16.19 6.95
N GLN A 126 -10.76 -15.75 5.92
CA GLN A 126 -10.80 -16.30 4.57
C GLN A 126 -9.51 -17.02 4.19
N PRO A 127 -9.57 -17.97 3.23
CA PRO A 127 -8.37 -18.64 2.73
C PRO A 127 -7.38 -17.65 2.12
N PHE A 128 -6.10 -17.97 2.27
CA PHE A 128 -5.02 -17.22 1.63
C PHE A 128 -5.21 -17.19 0.11
N ASN A 129 -5.04 -16.01 -0.48
CA ASN A 129 -5.16 -15.75 -1.90
C ASN A 129 -4.24 -14.58 -2.29
N ALA A 130 -4.14 -14.29 -3.59
CA ALA A 130 -3.23 -13.25 -4.10
C ALA A 130 -3.47 -11.86 -3.52
N SER A 131 -4.71 -11.50 -3.15
CA SER A 131 -5.06 -10.18 -2.59
C SER A 131 -4.36 -9.89 -1.24
N PHE A 132 -3.85 -10.90 -0.53
CA PHE A 132 -3.02 -10.69 0.66
C PHE A 132 -1.72 -9.94 0.37
N TRP A 133 -1.23 -9.94 -0.86
CA TRP A 133 -0.08 -9.11 -1.25
C TRP A 133 -0.38 -7.62 -1.18
N SER A 134 -1.64 -7.19 -1.10
CA SER A 134 -1.96 -5.77 -1.03
C SER A 134 -1.41 -5.07 0.22
N PHE A 135 -1.14 -5.83 1.29
CA PHE A 135 -0.50 -5.31 2.51
C PHE A 135 0.99 -5.01 2.32
N SER A 136 1.67 -5.69 1.37
CA SER A 136 3.13 -5.68 1.26
C SER A 136 3.68 -4.27 1.09
N PHE A 137 3.06 -3.47 0.23
CA PHE A 137 3.55 -2.13 -0.07
C PHE A 137 3.51 -1.22 1.16
N GLY A 138 2.41 -1.26 1.92
CA GLY A 138 2.27 -0.50 3.16
C GLY A 138 3.23 -0.94 4.25
N VAL A 139 3.38 -2.25 4.49
CA VAL A 139 4.32 -2.75 5.52
C VAL A 139 5.78 -2.55 5.13
N SER A 140 6.13 -2.67 3.85
CA SER A 140 7.48 -2.35 3.38
C SER A 140 7.80 -0.87 3.58
N ALA A 141 6.87 0.03 3.25
CA ALA A 141 7.04 1.46 3.50
C ALA A 141 7.13 1.77 5.01
N LEU A 142 6.37 1.06 5.86
CA LEU A 142 6.46 1.15 7.33
C LEU A 142 7.87 0.86 7.82
N ALA A 143 8.47 -0.25 7.36
CA ALA A 143 9.83 -0.61 7.75
C ALA A 143 10.86 0.42 7.27
N THR A 144 10.81 0.82 6.00
CA THR A 144 11.78 1.77 5.42
C THR A 144 11.72 3.12 6.14
N THR A 145 10.52 3.70 6.29
CA THR A 145 10.34 5.00 6.95
C THR A 145 10.63 4.94 8.45
N GLY A 146 10.27 3.82 9.10
CA GLY A 146 10.57 3.59 10.52
C GLY A 146 12.06 3.51 10.79
N LEU A 147 12.83 2.80 9.94
CA LEU A 147 14.28 2.78 10.00
C LEU A 147 14.89 4.17 9.76
N HIS A 148 14.41 4.88 8.74
CA HIS A 148 14.91 6.23 8.42
C HIS A 148 14.72 7.19 9.61
N LEU A 149 13.51 7.22 10.20
CA LEU A 149 13.23 8.03 11.39
C LEU A 149 14.01 7.53 12.63
N GLY A 150 14.21 6.23 12.77
CA GLY A 150 14.95 5.67 13.90
C GLY A 150 16.45 5.93 13.86
N GLN A 151 17.02 6.10 12.66
CA GLN A 151 18.43 6.45 12.47
C GLN A 151 18.71 7.94 12.71
N SER A 152 17.69 8.81 12.70
CA SER A 152 17.88 10.25 12.87
C SER A 152 18.27 10.66 14.30
N SER A 153 18.16 9.75 15.27
CA SER A 153 18.53 9.97 16.68
C SER A 153 19.00 8.66 17.31
N PRO A 154 20.03 8.67 18.18
CA PRO A 154 20.53 7.47 18.86
C PRO A 154 19.56 6.93 19.93
N SER A 155 18.50 7.66 20.24
CA SER A 155 17.49 7.27 21.24
C SER A 155 16.14 7.95 20.97
N GLY A 156 15.09 7.50 21.66
CA GLY A 156 13.75 8.08 21.62
C GLY A 156 12.71 7.19 20.94
N PHE A 157 11.51 7.74 20.76
CA PHE A 157 10.32 7.00 20.32
C PHE A 157 10.52 6.29 18.97
N PHE A 158 10.94 7.03 17.93
CA PHE A 158 11.13 6.44 16.59
C PHE A 158 12.29 5.44 16.54
N HIS A 159 13.37 5.72 17.28
CA HIS A 159 14.50 4.79 17.41
C HIS A 159 14.06 3.44 17.99
N ALA A 160 13.26 3.46 19.06
CA ALA A 160 12.74 2.26 19.69
C ALA A 160 11.78 1.45 18.80
N LEU A 161 11.07 2.11 17.87
CA LEU A 161 10.14 1.46 16.96
C LEU A 161 10.81 0.87 15.71
N ALA A 162 11.92 1.44 15.27
CA ALA A 162 12.54 1.12 13.99
C ALA A 162 12.82 -0.38 13.78
N VAL A 163 13.59 -1.00 14.69
CA VAL A 163 13.96 -2.42 14.59
C VAL A 163 12.75 -3.35 14.75
N PRO A 164 11.86 -3.18 15.75
CA PRO A 164 10.64 -3.98 15.86
C PRO A 164 9.76 -3.95 14.61
N LEU A 165 9.54 -2.77 14.02
CA LEU A 165 8.72 -2.63 12.81
C LEU A 165 9.40 -3.24 11.57
N PHE A 166 10.72 -3.16 11.49
CA PHE A 166 11.49 -3.84 10.44
C PHE A 166 11.37 -5.36 10.53
N ILE A 167 11.54 -5.94 11.73
CA ILE A 167 11.38 -7.38 11.97
C ILE A 167 9.95 -7.82 11.63
N PHE A 168 8.95 -7.09 12.15
CA PHE A 168 7.54 -7.34 11.89
C PHE A 168 7.23 -7.40 10.38
N THR A 169 7.74 -6.44 9.63
CA THR A 169 7.55 -6.37 8.18
C THR A 169 8.16 -7.57 7.46
N ASN A 170 9.40 -7.93 7.79
CA ASN A 170 10.08 -9.07 7.18
C ASN A 170 9.37 -10.40 7.47
N VAL A 171 8.84 -10.57 8.68
CA VAL A 171 8.02 -11.75 9.03
C VAL A 171 6.77 -11.83 8.16
N ILE A 172 6.08 -10.70 7.93
CA ILE A 172 4.92 -10.66 7.03
C ILE A 172 5.32 -11.02 5.60
N ILE A 173 6.36 -10.39 5.05
CA ILE A 173 6.80 -10.67 3.68
C ILE A 173 7.23 -12.14 3.51
N ALA A 174 7.97 -12.69 4.47
CA ALA A 174 8.34 -14.11 4.48
C ALA A 174 7.11 -15.03 4.50
N MET A 175 6.10 -14.71 5.32
CA MET A 175 4.84 -15.46 5.35
C MET A 175 4.10 -15.41 4.01
N LEU A 176 4.02 -14.23 3.38
CA LEU A 176 3.41 -14.05 2.06
C LEU A 176 4.13 -14.89 0.99
N LEU A 177 5.46 -14.86 0.99
CA LEU A 177 6.28 -15.65 0.07
C LEU A 177 6.05 -17.15 0.25
N VAL A 178 6.12 -17.66 1.47
CA VAL A 178 5.91 -19.09 1.78
C VAL A 178 4.51 -19.53 1.34
N ARG A 179 3.47 -18.77 1.69
CA ARG A 179 2.08 -19.10 1.32
C ARG A 179 1.85 -19.05 -0.19
N THR A 180 2.46 -18.08 -0.88
CA THR A 180 2.40 -17.97 -2.34
C THR A 180 3.09 -19.15 -3.01
N PHE A 181 4.26 -19.55 -2.51
CA PHE A 181 4.98 -20.72 -2.99
C PHE A 181 4.17 -22.01 -2.82
N ILE A 182 3.51 -22.18 -1.66
CA ILE A 182 2.60 -23.32 -1.44
C ILE A 182 1.45 -23.32 -2.46
N LEU A 183 0.80 -22.18 -2.72
CA LEU A 183 -0.26 -22.09 -3.72
C LEU A 183 0.23 -22.38 -5.14
N LEU A 184 1.44 -21.93 -5.47
CA LEU A 184 2.09 -22.21 -6.75
C LEU A 184 2.32 -23.71 -6.93
N MET A 185 2.91 -24.37 -5.92
CA MET A 185 3.17 -25.81 -5.92
C MET A 185 1.87 -26.64 -5.98
N GLN A 186 0.76 -26.13 -5.42
CA GLN A 186 -0.57 -26.75 -5.53
C GLN A 186 -1.25 -26.50 -6.89
N GLY A 187 -0.66 -25.68 -7.77
CA GLY A 187 -1.25 -25.32 -9.06
C GLY A 187 -2.51 -24.45 -8.96
N LYS A 188 -2.75 -23.83 -7.79
CA LYS A 188 -3.95 -23.03 -7.49
C LYS A 188 -3.73 -21.52 -7.61
N LEU A 189 -2.48 -21.08 -7.82
CA LEU A 189 -2.13 -19.67 -7.88
C LEU A 189 -2.58 -18.99 -9.18
N LEU A 190 -2.38 -19.67 -10.32
CA LEU A 190 -2.65 -19.11 -11.63
C LEU A 190 -4.01 -19.57 -12.13
N VAL A 191 -4.76 -18.66 -12.73
CA VAL A 191 -5.94 -19.01 -13.52
C VAL A 191 -5.44 -19.74 -14.75
N ARG A 192 -5.73 -21.05 -14.85
CA ARG A 192 -5.45 -21.82 -16.06
C ARG A 192 -6.47 -21.39 -17.11
N ALA A 193 -6.02 -20.66 -18.13
CA ALA A 193 -6.83 -20.41 -19.30
C ALA A 193 -7.15 -21.76 -19.96
N ASP A 194 -8.43 -21.98 -20.27
CA ASP A 194 -8.85 -23.20 -20.95
C ASP A 194 -8.18 -23.24 -22.34
N LYS A 195 -7.50 -24.34 -22.67
CA LYS A 195 -6.67 -24.42 -23.87
C LYS A 195 -7.47 -24.16 -25.16
N ALA A 196 -8.78 -24.46 -25.12
CA ALA A 196 -9.73 -24.20 -26.19
C ALA A 196 -9.94 -22.70 -26.49
N LEU A 197 -9.87 -21.83 -25.48
CA LEU A 197 -10.01 -20.38 -25.65
C LEU A 197 -8.78 -19.74 -26.30
N LEU A 198 -7.60 -20.33 -26.12
CA LEU A 198 -6.35 -19.88 -26.71
C LEU A 198 -6.22 -20.30 -28.19
N MET A 199 -6.74 -21.47 -28.56
CA MET A 199 -6.72 -21.94 -29.95
C MET A 199 -7.72 -21.20 -30.84
N GLN A 200 -8.88 -20.78 -30.31
CA GLN A 200 -9.84 -19.98 -31.07
C GLN A 200 -9.34 -18.56 -31.43
N SER A 201 -8.33 -18.04 -30.73
CA SER A 201 -7.73 -16.74 -31.07
C SER A 201 -6.64 -16.81 -32.13
N GLU A 202 -6.10 -18.00 -32.43
CA GLU A 202 -5.11 -18.19 -33.51
C GLU A 202 -5.77 -18.45 -34.88
N GLU A 203 -7.05 -18.83 -34.90
CA GLU A 203 -7.82 -19.08 -36.13
C GLU A 203 -8.59 -17.83 -36.66
N LYS A 204 -8.37 -16.65 -36.09
CA LYS A 204 -8.94 -15.36 -36.58
C LYS A 204 -7.84 -14.40 -36.99
#